data_AF-A0AAD5XKJ2-F1
#
_entry.id   AF-A0AAD5XKJ2-F1
#
_cell.length_a   1.000
_cell.length_b   1.000
_cell.length_c   1.000
_cell.angle_alpha   90.00
_cell.angle_beta   90.00
_cell.angle_gamma   90.00
#
_symmetry.space_group_name_H-M   'P 1'
#
loop_
_entity.id
_entity.type
_entity.pdbx_description
1 polymer ?
#
loop_
_entity_poly.entity_id
_entity_poly.type
_entity_poly.pdbx_seq_one_letter_code
_entity_poly.pdbx_strand_id
1 'polypeptide(L)'
;MNSTNVLFRRAVLILAKKYGLTLRADAAAVLKELLTHHNYLADDDASLTNSLDDIAQAYMHHQGTAGQIVDAKNLRQVIASLSNAANANTPDDADINVADMQAHLHVVNLFKVHKWDYSVDARVSPEPLQLHATAAIQSHVLRDRYEIIRQRIMRNENFRPPTFAATRSIEYYEITPIKNLSGCQSGTYLLFGMLTQMREGAHHLEDPGAFIELEFSGEIQQTVGLFTHNCFVLVEGEYTDRKTFKVAMIGMPPSETRAETISTFGYNADMFGAPREASSLTAVAEIEKDAVNVSFAIFSDVWLDDSKVLAKLRIIFEQYSSESSYIPLAFIFLGNFSSNPYIYNSADFLAYKDLFKILADLIHEFPAINRQSQFIFVPGPTDPWGGSTIPRAPIPETFLARIRAKVPNALFTSNPTR
;
A
#
# COMPACT_ATOMS: atom_id res chain seq x y z
N MET A 1 9.18 4.06 43.86
CA MET A 1 8.75 2.92 43.02
C MET A 1 9.89 2.63 42.05
N ASN A 2 10.45 1.41 42.03
CA ASN A 2 11.63 1.07 41.22
C ASN A 2 11.44 1.47 39.74
N SER A 3 12.39 2.22 39.18
CA SER A 3 12.44 2.64 37.77
C SER A 3 12.18 1.47 36.80
N THR A 4 12.74 0.30 37.13
CA THR A 4 12.57 -0.97 36.39
C THR A 4 11.10 -1.44 36.28
N ASN A 5 10.26 -1.19 37.28
CA ASN A 5 8.84 -1.58 37.23
C ASN A 5 8.02 -0.66 36.31
N VAL A 6 8.42 0.60 36.15
CA VAL A 6 7.79 1.54 35.22
C VAL A 6 8.15 1.17 33.79
N LEU A 7 9.44 0.89 33.52
CA LEU A 7 9.91 0.41 32.22
C LEU A 7 9.27 -0.92 31.82
N PHE A 8 9.17 -1.88 32.75
CA PHE A 8 8.51 -3.15 32.50
C PHE A 8 7.03 -2.98 32.12
N ARG A 9 6.29 -2.10 32.81
CA ARG A 9 4.89 -1.80 32.45
C ARG A 9 4.78 -1.18 31.06
N ARG A 10 5.70 -0.29 30.69
CA ARG A 10 5.75 0.33 29.36
C ARG A 10 6.05 -0.71 28.27
N ALA A 11 7.01 -1.61 28.50
CA ALA A 11 7.33 -2.70 27.57
C ALA A 11 6.14 -3.64 27.34
N VAL A 12 5.43 -4.03 28.42
CA VAL A 12 4.20 -4.82 28.32
C VAL A 12 3.11 -4.08 27.52
N LEU A 13 2.96 -2.78 27.73
CA LEU A 13 1.98 -1.97 26.99
C LEU A 13 2.33 -1.88 25.50
N ILE A 14 3.59 -1.74 25.14
CA ILE A 14 4.03 -1.72 23.73
C ILE A 14 3.73 -3.08 23.09
N LEU A 15 4.17 -4.17 23.71
CA LEU A 15 3.97 -5.52 23.19
C LEU A 15 2.47 -5.88 23.06
N ALA A 16 1.66 -5.55 24.06
CA ALA A 16 0.24 -5.84 24.05
C ALA A 16 -0.58 -4.91 23.14
N LYS A 17 -0.34 -3.59 23.18
CA LYS A 17 -1.17 -2.60 22.48
C LYS A 17 -0.76 -2.41 21.02
N LYS A 18 0.55 -2.47 20.71
CA LYS A 18 1.08 -2.21 19.35
C LYS A 18 1.17 -3.49 18.51
N TYR A 19 1.51 -4.62 19.12
CA TYR A 19 1.72 -5.90 18.43
C TYR A 19 0.71 -7.00 18.81
N GLY A 20 -0.18 -6.76 19.78
CA GLY A 20 -1.17 -7.76 20.21
C GLY A 20 -0.56 -8.99 20.91
N LEU A 21 0.65 -8.87 21.44
CA LEU A 21 1.38 -9.96 22.09
C LEU A 21 1.03 -10.04 23.58
N THR A 22 0.67 -11.24 24.04
CA THR A 22 0.38 -11.55 25.44
C THR A 22 1.57 -12.29 26.06
N LEU A 23 2.20 -11.69 27.06
CA LEU A 23 3.35 -12.28 27.75
C LEU A 23 2.92 -13.33 28.77
N ARG A 24 3.51 -14.53 28.69
CA ARG A 24 3.42 -15.54 29.76
C ARG A 24 4.35 -15.15 30.93
N ALA A 25 4.05 -15.64 32.13
CA ALA A 25 4.75 -15.25 33.36
C ALA A 25 6.28 -15.53 33.34
N ASP A 26 6.69 -16.58 32.63
CA ASP A 26 8.09 -16.94 32.40
C ASP A 26 8.78 -15.99 31.41
N ALA A 27 8.10 -15.61 30.32
CA ALA A 27 8.62 -14.61 29.37
C ALA A 27 8.75 -13.23 30.01
N ALA A 28 7.82 -12.87 30.89
CA ALA A 28 7.89 -11.64 31.69
C ALA A 28 9.12 -11.61 32.61
N ALA A 29 9.54 -12.76 33.16
CA ALA A 29 10.75 -12.84 33.97
C ALA A 29 12.01 -12.60 33.13
N VAL A 30 12.08 -13.20 31.93
CA VAL A 30 13.19 -12.98 30.97
C VAL A 30 13.26 -11.51 30.53
N LEU A 31 12.12 -10.89 30.23
CA LEU A 31 12.09 -9.48 29.84
C LEU A 31 12.56 -8.57 30.98
N LYS A 32 12.18 -8.87 32.24
CA LYS A 32 12.69 -8.14 33.41
C LYS A 32 14.20 -8.32 33.59
N GLU A 33 14.69 -9.54 33.40
CA GLU A 33 16.12 -9.87 33.48
C GLU A 33 16.91 -9.04 32.45
N LEU A 34 16.43 -8.93 31.20
CA LEU A 34 17.05 -8.11 30.16
C LEU A 34 17.03 -6.62 30.48
N LEU A 35 15.89 -6.10 30.94
CA LEU A 35 15.74 -4.71 31.36
C LEU A 35 16.56 -4.37 32.61
N THR A 36 17.03 -5.37 33.36
CA THR A 36 17.88 -5.20 34.54
C THR A 36 19.37 -5.37 34.21
N HIS A 37 19.71 -6.28 33.28
CA HIS A 37 21.08 -6.52 32.83
C HIS A 37 21.58 -5.46 31.84
N HIS A 38 20.73 -4.97 30.96
CA HIS A 38 21.02 -3.78 30.16
C HIS A 38 20.79 -2.56 31.05
N ASN A 39 21.82 -2.14 31.76
CA ASN A 39 21.80 -0.98 32.66
C ASN A 39 21.75 0.35 31.85
N TYR A 40 20.73 0.52 31.00
CA TYR A 40 20.38 1.77 30.33
C TYR A 40 19.72 2.71 31.33
N LEU A 41 20.51 3.29 32.23
CA LEU A 41 20.09 4.45 33.02
C LEU A 41 20.46 5.78 32.33
N ALA A 42 20.94 5.77 31.08
CA ALA A 42 21.39 7.00 30.41
C ALA A 42 21.53 6.94 28.87
N ASP A 43 20.69 6.24 28.12
CA ASP A 43 20.60 6.50 26.67
C ASP A 43 19.15 6.44 26.21
N ASP A 44 18.74 7.54 25.58
CA ASP A 44 17.40 7.96 25.14
C ASP A 44 16.23 6.97 25.26
N ASP A 45 15.11 7.44 25.82
CA ASP A 45 13.80 6.76 25.89
C ASP A 45 13.33 6.20 24.52
N ALA A 46 13.82 6.79 23.43
CA ALA A 46 13.58 6.35 22.06
C ALA A 46 14.31 5.04 21.70
N SER A 47 15.56 4.86 22.15
CA SER A 47 16.37 3.67 21.84
C SER A 47 15.77 2.40 22.43
N LEU A 48 15.34 2.47 23.69
CA LEU A 48 14.66 1.34 24.35
C LEU A 48 13.34 0.98 23.67
N THR A 49 12.59 1.99 23.21
CA THR A 49 11.33 1.77 22.49
C THR A 49 11.60 1.05 21.16
N ASN A 50 12.66 1.45 20.44
CA ASN A 50 13.07 0.80 19.19
C ASN A 50 13.53 -0.64 19.41
N SER A 51 14.36 -0.92 20.42
CA SER A 51 14.79 -2.31 20.70
C SER A 51 13.63 -3.22 21.09
N LEU A 52 12.64 -2.69 21.83
CA LEU A 52 11.41 -3.44 22.16
C LEU A 52 10.54 -3.68 20.93
N ASP A 53 10.50 -2.71 20.00
CA ASP A 53 9.83 -2.86 18.70
C ASP A 53 10.53 -3.94 17.85
N ASP A 54 11.86 -3.95 17.79
CA ASP A 54 12.66 -4.95 17.05
C ASP A 54 12.41 -6.37 17.59
N ILE A 55 12.45 -6.54 18.92
CA ILE A 55 12.18 -7.83 19.57
C ILE A 55 10.75 -8.30 19.27
N ALA A 56 9.77 -7.41 19.30
CA ALA A 56 8.38 -7.74 19.01
C ALA A 56 8.19 -8.22 17.57
N GLN A 57 8.78 -7.49 16.61
CA GLN A 57 8.70 -7.82 15.18
C GLN A 57 9.39 -9.15 14.86
N ALA A 58 10.61 -9.36 15.38
CA ALA A 58 11.35 -10.60 15.16
C ALA A 58 10.65 -11.82 15.79
N TYR A 59 10.01 -11.65 16.96
CA TYR A 59 9.22 -12.70 17.60
C TYR A 59 8.01 -13.12 16.75
N MET A 60 7.32 -12.13 16.18
CA MET A 60 6.21 -12.35 15.28
C MET A 60 6.60 -13.07 13.98
N HIS A 61 7.80 -12.81 13.47
CA HIS A 61 8.33 -13.51 12.31
C HIS A 61 8.61 -14.99 12.63
N HIS A 62 9.20 -15.28 13.79
CA HIS A 62 9.58 -16.64 14.18
C HIS A 62 8.39 -17.59 14.43
N GLN A 63 7.22 -17.08 14.85
CA GLN A 63 6.04 -17.93 15.15
C GLN A 63 4.89 -17.84 14.13
N GLY A 64 4.94 -16.92 13.16
CA GLY A 64 3.82 -16.70 12.22
C GLY A 64 2.55 -16.18 12.91
N THR A 65 1.42 -16.19 12.20
CA THR A 65 0.11 -15.63 12.64
C THR A 65 -0.53 -16.32 13.84
N ALA A 66 0.00 -17.46 14.31
CA ALA A 66 -0.57 -18.26 15.40
C ALA A 66 -0.05 -17.88 16.81
N GLY A 67 1.05 -17.12 16.90
CA GLY A 67 1.74 -16.86 18.16
C GLY A 67 1.34 -15.56 18.87
N GLN A 68 0.11 -15.44 19.37
CA GLN A 68 -0.26 -14.30 20.24
C GLN A 68 0.32 -14.41 21.66
N ILE A 69 0.91 -15.56 22.02
CA ILE A 69 1.46 -15.81 23.35
C ILE A 69 2.99 -15.86 23.28
N VAL A 70 3.64 -14.99 24.05
CA VAL A 70 5.10 -14.93 24.17
C VAL A 70 5.58 -15.90 25.23
N ASP A 71 6.42 -16.88 24.86
CA ASP A 71 7.07 -17.81 25.79
C ASP A 71 8.56 -17.52 25.98
N ALA A 72 9.13 -17.99 27.10
CA ALA A 72 10.52 -17.70 27.42
C ALA A 72 11.53 -18.32 26.42
N LYS A 73 11.19 -19.48 25.83
CA LYS A 73 12.08 -20.21 24.94
C LYS A 73 12.27 -19.48 23.61
N ASN A 74 11.18 -19.10 22.95
CA ASN A 74 11.24 -18.41 21.67
C ASN A 74 11.73 -16.98 21.86
N LEU A 75 11.40 -16.31 22.97
CA LEU A 75 11.90 -14.98 23.26
C LEU A 75 13.44 -14.98 23.35
N ARG A 76 14.04 -15.94 24.06
CA ARG A 76 15.50 -16.09 24.16
C ARG A 76 16.15 -16.39 22.81
N GLN A 77 15.51 -17.21 21.95
CA GLN A 77 16.02 -17.49 20.61
C GLN A 77 16.03 -16.24 19.72
N VAL A 78 14.94 -15.46 19.75
CA VAL A 78 14.80 -14.22 18.98
C VAL A 78 15.83 -13.18 19.42
N ILE A 79 16.05 -13.03 20.72
CA ILE A 79 17.07 -12.11 21.25
C ILE A 79 18.47 -12.55 20.81
N ALA A 80 18.76 -13.86 20.86
CA ALA A 80 20.06 -14.38 20.41
C ALA A 80 20.27 -14.15 18.90
N SER A 81 19.23 -14.29 18.07
CA SER A 81 19.34 -13.97 16.63
C SER A 81 19.57 -12.48 16.38
N LEU A 82 18.92 -11.60 17.14
CA LEU A 82 19.10 -10.15 17.01
C LEU A 82 20.50 -9.72 17.47
N SER A 83 21.02 -10.28 18.57
CA SER A 83 22.38 -10.00 19.02
C SER A 83 23.45 -10.50 18.05
N ASN A 84 23.20 -11.63 17.38
CA ASN A 84 24.11 -12.15 16.37
C ASN A 84 24.09 -11.33 15.09
N ALA A 85 22.92 -10.80 14.68
CA ALA A 85 22.81 -9.86 13.56
C ALA A 85 23.52 -8.54 13.86
N ALA A 86 23.39 -8.02 15.09
CA ALA A 86 24.08 -6.80 15.52
C ALA A 86 25.61 -6.94 15.54
N ASN A 87 26.12 -8.12 15.93
CA ASN A 87 27.57 -8.39 15.99
C ASN A 87 28.19 -8.75 14.62
N ALA A 88 27.39 -9.03 13.59
CA ALA A 88 27.86 -9.24 12.23
C ALA A 88 28.09 -7.92 11.47
N ASN A 89 27.58 -6.81 11.98
CA ASN A 89 27.73 -5.47 11.42
C ASN A 89 28.91 -4.73 12.07
N THR A 90 30.14 -5.21 11.85
CA THR A 90 31.31 -4.32 11.89
C THR A 90 31.42 -3.64 10.53
N PRO A 91 31.50 -2.31 10.44
CA PRO A 91 31.54 -1.60 9.17
C PRO A 91 32.93 -1.77 8.56
N ASP A 92 33.09 -2.71 7.64
CA ASP A 92 34.08 -2.57 6.59
C ASP A 92 33.46 -1.65 5.51
N ASP A 93 34.08 -0.48 5.36
CA ASP A 93 33.72 0.58 4.43
C ASP A 93 33.66 0.08 2.97
N ALA A 94 32.67 0.62 2.24
CA ALA A 94 32.56 0.65 0.78
C ALA A 94 32.30 -0.70 0.07
N ASP A 95 31.07 -1.20 0.19
CA ASP A 95 30.25 -1.78 -0.90
C ASP A 95 29.08 -2.55 -0.27
N ILE A 96 28.01 -1.85 0.14
CA ILE A 96 26.71 -2.53 0.27
C ILE A 96 26.38 -2.99 -1.14
N ASN A 97 26.57 -4.30 -1.36
CA ASN A 97 26.59 -4.90 -2.67
C ASN A 97 25.19 -4.73 -3.28
N VAL A 98 25.08 -4.24 -4.51
CA VAL A 98 23.81 -4.18 -5.25
C VAL A 98 23.05 -5.51 -5.18
N ALA A 99 23.78 -6.62 -5.06
CA ALA A 99 23.23 -7.96 -4.83
C ALA A 99 22.43 -8.10 -3.52
N ASP A 100 22.86 -7.46 -2.44
CA ASP A 100 22.15 -7.49 -1.15
C ASP A 100 20.84 -6.68 -1.25
N MET A 101 20.87 -5.51 -1.92
CA MET A 101 19.67 -4.71 -2.19
C MET A 101 18.67 -5.42 -3.12
N GLN A 102 19.16 -6.19 -4.10
CA GLN A 102 18.30 -7.01 -4.96
C GLN A 102 17.51 -8.07 -4.17
N ALA A 103 18.07 -8.59 -3.07
CA ALA A 103 17.37 -9.57 -2.23
C ALA A 103 16.16 -8.96 -1.50
N HIS A 104 16.22 -7.66 -1.19
CA HIS A 104 15.14 -6.90 -0.56
C HIS A 104 14.14 -6.31 -1.57
N LEU A 105 14.42 -6.37 -2.89
CA LEU A 105 13.52 -5.88 -3.90
C LEU A 105 12.41 -6.89 -4.20
N HIS A 106 11.20 -6.59 -3.75
CA HIS A 106 10.01 -7.40 -3.99
C HIS A 106 9.01 -6.67 -4.88
N VAL A 107 8.53 -7.37 -5.91
CA VAL A 107 7.47 -6.89 -6.80
C VAL A 107 6.24 -7.76 -6.60
N VAL A 108 5.13 -7.11 -6.27
CA VAL A 108 3.91 -7.77 -5.80
C VAL A 108 2.85 -7.71 -6.89
N ASN A 109 2.60 -8.87 -7.48
CA ASN A 109 1.52 -9.08 -8.45
C ASN A 109 0.17 -9.16 -7.72
N LEU A 110 -0.76 -8.27 -8.07
CA LEU A 110 -2.05 -8.16 -7.39
C LEU A 110 -2.93 -9.41 -7.51
N PHE A 111 -2.75 -10.24 -8.52
CA PHE A 111 -3.47 -11.52 -8.66
C PHE A 111 -2.94 -12.60 -7.70
N LYS A 112 -1.82 -12.35 -7.02
CA LYS A 112 -1.22 -13.24 -6.01
C LYS A 112 -1.44 -12.74 -4.59
N VAL A 113 -1.97 -11.53 -4.41
CA VAL A 113 -2.24 -10.93 -3.09
C VAL A 113 -3.58 -11.44 -2.56
N HIS A 114 -3.66 -11.69 -1.26
CA HIS A 114 -4.91 -12.07 -0.60
C HIS A 114 -5.87 -10.88 -0.49
N LYS A 115 -7.18 -11.11 -0.70
CA LYS A 115 -8.20 -10.07 -0.48
C LYS A 115 -8.37 -9.81 1.01
N TRP A 116 -8.01 -8.61 1.44
CA TRP A 116 -8.34 -8.15 2.78
C TRP A 116 -9.82 -7.75 2.85
N ASP A 117 -10.54 -8.29 3.83
CA ASP A 117 -11.90 -7.85 4.15
C ASP A 117 -11.81 -6.76 5.24
N TYR A 118 -12.39 -5.60 4.95
CA TYR A 118 -12.37 -4.44 5.85
C TYR A 118 -13.58 -4.42 6.79
N SER A 119 -14.36 -5.50 6.85
CA SER A 119 -15.40 -5.65 7.85
C SER A 119 -14.84 -5.51 9.27
N VAL A 120 -15.67 -5.00 10.18
CA VAL A 120 -15.28 -4.71 11.57
C VAL A 120 -14.88 -6.00 12.33
N ASP A 121 -15.34 -7.17 11.86
CA ASP A 121 -15.26 -8.43 12.61
C ASP A 121 -14.47 -9.57 11.92
N ALA A 122 -14.26 -9.53 10.59
CA ALA A 122 -13.56 -10.58 9.85
C ALA A 122 -12.40 -10.00 9.02
N ARG A 123 -11.19 -10.49 9.29
CA ARG A 123 -9.93 -9.98 8.71
C ARG A 123 -9.48 -10.69 7.43
N VAL A 124 -10.23 -11.68 6.96
CA VAL A 124 -9.88 -12.56 5.83
C VAL A 124 -11.19 -12.93 5.12
N SER A 125 -11.27 -12.70 3.82
CA SER A 125 -12.44 -13.12 3.04
C SER A 125 -12.41 -14.65 2.87
N PRO A 126 -13.50 -15.38 3.20
CA PRO A 126 -13.51 -16.85 3.16
C PRO A 126 -13.61 -17.42 1.73
N GLU A 127 -13.97 -16.61 0.72
CA GLU A 127 -14.20 -17.08 -0.65
C GLU A 127 -13.04 -16.76 -1.60
N PRO A 128 -12.68 -17.67 -2.51
CA PRO A 128 -11.66 -17.43 -3.52
C PRO A 128 -12.12 -16.36 -4.52
N LEU A 129 -11.21 -15.47 -4.90
CA LEU A 129 -11.46 -14.45 -5.93
C LEU A 129 -11.75 -15.12 -7.29
N GLN A 130 -12.82 -14.69 -7.96
CA GLN A 130 -13.22 -15.19 -9.27
C GLN A 130 -13.37 -14.03 -10.26
N LEU A 131 -12.92 -14.24 -11.51
CA LEU A 131 -13.08 -13.25 -12.57
C LEU A 131 -14.56 -13.06 -12.96
N HIS A 132 -15.32 -14.15 -12.97
CA HIS A 132 -16.76 -14.16 -13.28
C HIS A 132 -17.57 -14.25 -12.00
N ALA A 133 -17.50 -13.18 -11.20
CA ALA A 133 -18.22 -13.05 -9.95
C ALA A 133 -19.74 -12.88 -10.14
N THR A 134 -20.52 -13.14 -9.09
CA THR A 134 -21.97 -12.91 -9.07
C THR A 134 -22.31 -11.42 -8.98
N ALA A 135 -23.52 -11.03 -9.37
CA ALA A 135 -23.98 -9.64 -9.27
C ALA A 135 -23.94 -9.08 -7.83
N ALA A 136 -24.04 -9.94 -6.82
CA ALA A 136 -23.92 -9.53 -5.42
C ALA A 136 -22.53 -8.96 -5.09
N ILE A 137 -21.47 -9.48 -5.71
CA ILE A 137 -20.11 -8.98 -5.49
C ILE A 137 -19.95 -7.55 -6.03
N GLN A 138 -20.66 -7.19 -7.12
CA GLN A 138 -20.60 -5.83 -7.67
C GLN A 138 -21.14 -4.78 -6.68
N SER A 139 -22.23 -5.07 -5.97
CA SER A 139 -22.75 -4.14 -4.96
C SER A 139 -21.83 -4.07 -3.73
N HIS A 140 -21.18 -5.18 -3.38
CA HIS A 140 -20.19 -5.21 -2.30
C HIS A 140 -18.98 -4.32 -2.60
N VAL A 141 -18.49 -4.26 -3.85
CA VAL A 141 -17.34 -3.39 -4.20
C VAL A 141 -17.62 -1.91 -3.87
N LEU A 142 -18.82 -1.41 -4.17
CA LEU A 142 -19.19 -0.02 -3.87
C LEU A 142 -19.38 0.21 -2.37
N ARG A 143 -19.98 -0.77 -1.68
CA ARG A 143 -20.14 -0.72 -0.22
C ARG A 143 -18.81 -0.77 0.52
N ASP A 144 -17.90 -1.64 0.10
CA ASP A 144 -16.55 -1.77 0.66
C ASP A 144 -15.78 -0.45 0.51
N ARG A 145 -15.88 0.21 -0.66
CA ARG A 145 -15.28 1.54 -0.87
C ARG A 145 -15.87 2.59 0.08
N TYR A 146 -17.19 2.62 0.23
CA TYR A 146 -17.85 3.52 1.16
C TYR A 146 -17.38 3.28 2.60
N GLU A 147 -17.38 2.03 3.06
CA GLU A 147 -17.02 1.68 4.44
C GLU A 147 -15.55 1.94 4.74
N ILE A 148 -14.61 1.65 3.83
CA ILE A 148 -13.18 1.95 4.02
C ILE A 148 -12.97 3.46 4.24
N ILE A 149 -13.59 4.28 3.39
CA ILE A 149 -13.46 5.74 3.48
C ILE A 149 -14.19 6.25 4.72
N ARG A 150 -15.38 5.73 5.03
CA ARG A 150 -16.13 6.07 6.23
C ARG A 150 -15.34 5.78 7.51
N GLN A 151 -14.77 4.58 7.63
CA GLN A 151 -13.94 4.20 8.78
C GLN A 151 -12.73 5.13 8.92
N ARG A 152 -12.15 5.60 7.82
CA ARG A 152 -11.05 6.57 7.83
C ARG A 152 -11.51 7.94 8.34
N ILE A 153 -12.65 8.43 7.87
CA ILE A 153 -13.22 9.71 8.34
C ILE A 153 -13.55 9.64 9.83
N MET A 154 -14.21 8.55 10.29
CA MET A 154 -14.60 8.37 11.68
C MET A 154 -13.41 8.16 12.65
N ARG A 155 -12.19 7.96 12.13
CA ARG A 155 -10.97 7.92 12.94
C ARG A 155 -10.38 9.30 13.20
N ASN A 156 -10.68 10.27 12.35
CA ASN A 156 -10.25 11.65 12.51
C ASN A 156 -10.99 12.32 13.68
N GLU A 157 -10.25 13.02 14.54
CA GLU A 157 -10.79 13.66 15.75
C GLU A 157 -11.85 14.72 15.45
N ASN A 158 -11.73 15.41 14.31
CA ASN A 158 -12.67 16.46 13.91
C ASN A 158 -14.09 15.92 13.59
N PHE A 159 -14.24 14.61 13.38
CA PHE A 159 -15.52 13.96 13.05
C PHE A 159 -16.04 13.09 14.20
N ARG A 160 -15.40 13.14 15.37
CA ARG A 160 -15.75 12.33 16.53
C ARG A 160 -16.50 13.16 17.55
N PRO A 161 -17.65 12.66 18.05
CA PRO A 161 -18.30 13.33 19.18
C PRO A 161 -17.38 13.27 20.41
N PRO A 162 -17.28 14.36 21.19
CA PRO A 162 -16.46 14.38 22.40
C PRO A 162 -16.95 13.31 23.39
N THR A 163 -16.02 12.49 23.88
CA THR A 163 -16.32 11.32 24.75
C THR A 163 -16.89 11.71 26.12
N PHE A 164 -16.72 12.97 26.54
CA PHE A 164 -17.19 13.49 27.84
C PHE A 164 -18.16 14.66 27.66
N ALA A 165 -19.31 14.58 28.34
CA ALA A 165 -20.36 15.60 28.32
C ALA A 165 -19.93 16.97 28.89
N ALA A 166 -18.77 17.06 29.54
CA ALA A 166 -18.21 18.31 30.07
C ALA A 166 -17.48 19.15 29.01
N THR A 167 -17.17 18.58 27.84
CA THR A 167 -16.43 19.24 26.74
C THR A 167 -17.35 19.67 25.60
N ARG A 168 -18.54 20.19 25.94
CA ARG A 168 -19.57 20.67 24.99
C ARG A 168 -19.12 21.80 24.05
N SER A 169 -17.90 22.31 24.20
CA SER A 169 -17.35 23.44 23.44
C SER A 169 -16.41 23.02 22.30
N ILE A 170 -16.18 21.73 22.07
CA ILE A 170 -15.38 21.28 20.93
C ILE A 170 -16.32 21.12 19.74
N GLU A 171 -16.19 22.02 18.76
CA GLU A 171 -16.85 21.88 17.46
C GLU A 171 -16.34 20.61 16.77
N TYR A 172 -17.28 19.75 16.35
CA TYR A 172 -16.99 18.57 15.55
C TYR A 172 -17.98 18.52 14.39
N TYR A 173 -17.56 17.86 13.32
CA TYR A 173 -18.36 17.68 12.12
C TYR A 173 -19.17 16.40 12.20
N GLU A 174 -20.48 16.51 12.42
CA GLU A 174 -21.38 15.37 12.50
C GLU A 174 -21.86 14.94 11.11
N ILE A 175 -21.47 13.73 10.68
CA ILE A 175 -21.96 13.15 9.43
C ILE A 175 -23.35 12.57 9.64
N THR A 176 -24.33 13.15 8.96
CA THR A 176 -25.73 12.72 8.99
C THR A 176 -26.00 11.71 7.87
N PRO A 177 -26.51 10.50 8.16
CA PRO A 177 -26.97 9.58 7.13
C PRO A 177 -28.12 10.17 6.32
N ILE A 178 -28.13 9.97 5.00
CA ILE A 178 -29.09 10.61 4.09
C ILE A 178 -30.53 10.24 4.47
N LYS A 179 -30.78 8.98 4.85
CA LYS A 179 -32.09 8.50 5.29
C LYS A 179 -32.67 9.26 6.51
N ASN A 180 -31.81 9.87 7.33
CA ASN A 180 -32.24 10.57 8.54
C ASN A 180 -32.70 12.01 8.28
N LEU A 181 -32.43 12.58 7.09
CA LEU A 181 -32.75 13.98 6.77
C LEU A 181 -34.24 14.30 6.84
N SER A 182 -35.10 13.35 6.46
CA SER A 182 -36.56 13.55 6.47
C SER A 182 -37.18 13.81 7.85
N GLY A 183 -36.47 13.48 8.94
CA GLY A 183 -36.89 13.74 10.32
C GLY A 183 -36.09 14.83 11.03
N CYS A 184 -35.15 15.46 10.32
CA CYS A 184 -34.28 16.49 10.87
C CYS A 184 -34.97 17.86 10.87
N GLN A 185 -34.52 18.74 11.78
CA GLN A 185 -34.97 20.13 11.83
C GLN A 185 -34.39 20.93 10.65
N SER A 186 -34.86 22.16 10.45
CA SER A 186 -34.20 23.05 9.48
C SER A 186 -32.79 23.39 9.98
N GLY A 187 -31.78 23.18 9.16
CA GLY A 187 -30.40 23.44 9.53
C GLY A 187 -29.41 23.01 8.45
N THR A 188 -28.14 23.29 8.72
CA THR A 188 -27.02 22.84 7.91
C THR A 188 -26.59 21.44 8.34
N TYR A 189 -26.44 20.55 7.38
CA TYR A 189 -26.04 19.16 7.58
C TYR A 189 -24.79 18.85 6.79
N LEU A 190 -23.96 17.96 7.32
CA LEU A 190 -22.85 17.37 6.61
C LEU A 190 -23.18 15.94 6.20
N LEU A 191 -23.12 15.68 4.91
CA LEU A 191 -23.37 14.37 4.32
C LEU A 191 -22.07 13.75 3.82
N PHE A 192 -22.00 12.42 3.88
CA PHE A 192 -20.94 11.63 3.25
C PHE A 192 -21.57 10.63 2.30
N GLY A 193 -21.15 10.63 1.03
CA GLY A 193 -21.70 9.70 0.05
C GLY A 193 -20.96 9.74 -1.28
N MET A 194 -21.40 8.89 -2.20
CA MET A 194 -20.90 8.80 -3.56
C MET A 194 -21.66 9.78 -4.47
N LEU A 195 -20.92 10.57 -5.26
CA LEU A 195 -21.50 11.45 -6.25
C LEU A 195 -21.97 10.65 -7.47
N THR A 196 -23.26 10.66 -7.77
CA THR A 196 -23.85 9.90 -8.89
C THR A 196 -24.68 10.81 -9.81
N GLN A 197 -25.00 10.32 -11.00
CA GLN A 197 -25.87 11.00 -11.96
C GLN A 197 -26.91 10.01 -12.47
N MET A 198 -28.15 10.15 -12.00
CA MET A 198 -29.26 9.25 -12.40
C MET A 198 -29.94 9.71 -13.68
N ARG A 199 -29.99 11.03 -13.90
CA ARG A 199 -30.52 11.67 -15.12
C ARG A 199 -29.52 12.71 -15.57
N GLU A 200 -29.47 12.98 -16.87
CA GLU A 200 -28.59 14.01 -17.42
C GLU A 200 -28.85 15.36 -16.73
N GLY A 201 -27.80 16.00 -16.26
CA GLY A 201 -27.86 17.25 -15.47
C GLY A 201 -28.33 17.12 -14.02
N ALA A 202 -28.84 15.96 -13.57
CA ALA A 202 -29.31 15.76 -12.21
C ALA A 202 -28.31 14.94 -11.38
N HIS A 203 -27.56 15.64 -10.54
CA HIS A 203 -26.54 15.05 -9.67
C HIS A 203 -27.16 14.62 -8.34
N HIS A 204 -26.67 13.50 -7.81
CA HIS A 204 -27.16 12.93 -6.57
C HIS A 204 -25.99 12.57 -5.67
N LEU A 205 -26.26 12.51 -4.37
CA LEU A 205 -25.38 11.91 -3.38
C LEU A 205 -26.02 10.62 -2.88
N GLU A 206 -25.26 9.53 -2.84
CA GLU A 206 -25.74 8.21 -2.46
C GLU A 206 -24.93 7.64 -1.28
N ASP A 207 -25.62 7.17 -0.25
CA ASP A 207 -25.06 6.38 0.84
C ASP A 207 -25.68 4.96 0.82
N PRO A 208 -25.23 4.01 1.66
CA PRO A 208 -25.79 2.64 1.64
C PRO A 208 -27.29 2.54 1.95
N GLY A 209 -27.92 3.59 2.48
CA GLY A 209 -29.32 3.59 2.92
C GLY A 209 -30.27 4.42 2.06
N ALA A 210 -29.79 5.46 1.38
CA ALA A 210 -30.61 6.37 0.58
C ALA A 210 -29.77 7.18 -0.43
N PHE A 211 -30.47 7.91 -1.29
CA PHE A 211 -29.89 8.90 -2.18
C PHE A 211 -30.67 10.21 -2.10
N ILE A 212 -30.02 11.33 -2.43
CA ILE A 212 -30.64 12.66 -2.46
C ILE A 212 -30.14 13.47 -3.65
N GLU A 213 -31.04 14.21 -4.30
CA GLU A 213 -30.70 15.12 -5.40
C GLU A 213 -29.98 16.37 -4.87
N LEU A 214 -28.84 16.70 -5.48
CA LEU A 214 -28.03 17.85 -5.14
C LEU A 214 -28.43 19.06 -5.98
N GLU A 215 -28.76 20.15 -5.31
CA GLU A 215 -29.01 21.45 -5.94
C GLU A 215 -27.75 22.31 -5.84
N PHE A 216 -27.14 22.56 -6.99
CA PHE A 216 -26.02 23.47 -7.14
C PHE A 216 -26.55 24.86 -7.49
N SER A 217 -26.78 25.70 -6.49
CA SER A 217 -27.26 27.08 -6.66
C SER A 217 -26.32 28.10 -6.02
N GLY A 218 -25.85 29.05 -6.82
CA GLY A 218 -24.95 30.12 -6.36
C GLY A 218 -23.47 29.75 -6.36
N GLU A 219 -22.69 30.45 -5.54
CA GLU A 219 -21.26 30.17 -5.33
C GLU A 219 -21.10 29.02 -4.34
N ILE A 220 -20.49 27.93 -4.79
CA ILE A 220 -20.26 26.72 -4.00
C ILE A 220 -18.80 26.71 -3.57
N GLN A 221 -18.57 26.58 -2.26
CA GLN A 221 -17.21 26.41 -1.75
C GLN A 221 -16.72 25.00 -2.04
N GLN A 222 -15.46 24.86 -2.43
CA GLN A 222 -14.87 23.56 -2.73
C GLN A 222 -13.49 23.42 -2.09
N THR A 223 -13.20 22.24 -1.55
CA THR A 223 -11.84 21.91 -1.14
C THR A 223 -10.98 21.53 -2.33
N VAL A 224 -9.66 21.45 -2.14
CA VAL A 224 -8.73 21.01 -3.18
C VAL A 224 -9.00 19.54 -3.51
N GLY A 225 -9.35 19.27 -4.77
CA GLY A 225 -9.61 17.92 -5.25
C GLY A 225 -10.16 17.91 -6.66
N LEU A 226 -10.14 16.72 -7.28
CA LEU A 226 -10.84 16.47 -8.54
C LEU A 226 -12.14 15.72 -8.25
N PHE A 227 -13.27 16.40 -8.44
CA PHE A 227 -14.60 15.83 -8.19
C PHE A 227 -15.14 15.21 -9.47
N THR A 228 -15.26 13.89 -9.50
CA THR A 228 -15.88 13.16 -10.62
C THR A 228 -17.07 12.32 -10.13
N HIS A 229 -17.92 11.89 -11.06
CA HIS A 229 -18.91 10.86 -10.76
C HIS A 229 -18.21 9.61 -10.19
N ASN A 230 -18.87 8.95 -9.25
CA ASN A 230 -18.40 7.82 -8.44
C ASN A 230 -17.28 8.14 -7.43
N CYS A 231 -16.92 9.42 -7.24
CA CYS A 231 -16.10 9.82 -6.08
C CYS A 231 -16.94 9.86 -4.81
N PHE A 232 -16.32 9.51 -3.69
CA PHE A 232 -16.89 9.73 -2.36
C PHE A 232 -16.51 11.11 -1.87
N VAL A 233 -17.50 11.90 -1.46
CA VAL A 233 -17.37 13.31 -1.10
C VAL A 233 -18.09 13.60 0.20
N LEU A 234 -17.63 14.64 0.88
CA LEU A 234 -18.31 15.32 1.96
C LEU A 234 -19.07 16.51 1.38
N VAL A 235 -20.36 16.65 1.70
CA VAL A 235 -21.21 17.71 1.18
C VAL A 235 -21.90 18.40 2.34
N GLU A 236 -21.60 19.68 2.53
CA GLU A 236 -22.26 20.53 3.52
C GLU A 236 -23.34 21.36 2.83
N GLY A 237 -24.50 21.47 3.46
CA GLY A 237 -25.63 22.17 2.87
C GLY A 237 -26.91 22.03 3.66
N GLU A 238 -28.02 22.42 3.04
CA GLU A 238 -29.33 22.48 3.67
C GLU A 238 -30.31 21.51 2.99
N TYR A 239 -31.08 20.79 3.79
CA TYR A 239 -32.18 19.98 3.29
C TYR A 239 -33.40 20.87 3.04
N THR A 240 -33.94 20.85 1.82
CA THR A 240 -35.03 21.75 1.41
C THR A 240 -36.40 21.07 1.48
N ASP A 241 -37.47 21.88 1.50
CA ASP A 241 -38.85 21.39 1.43
C ASP A 241 -39.15 20.59 0.15
N ARG A 242 -38.34 20.78 -0.90
CA ARG A 242 -38.44 20.05 -2.16
C ARG A 242 -37.82 18.65 -2.11
N LYS A 243 -37.34 18.24 -0.93
CA LYS A 243 -36.60 16.98 -0.72
C LYS A 243 -35.30 16.90 -1.53
N THR A 244 -34.71 18.06 -1.80
CA THR A 244 -33.38 18.20 -2.41
C THR A 244 -32.39 18.71 -1.36
N PHE A 245 -31.10 18.60 -1.67
CA PHE A 245 -30.04 19.09 -0.82
C PHE A 245 -29.33 20.26 -1.48
N LYS A 246 -29.48 21.47 -0.94
CA LYS A 246 -28.83 22.67 -1.45
C LYS A 246 -27.38 22.68 -0.99
N VAL A 247 -26.45 22.58 -1.93
CA VAL A 247 -25.01 22.47 -1.65
C VAL A 247 -24.42 23.83 -1.30
N ALA A 248 -23.77 23.93 -0.14
CA ALA A 248 -22.98 25.09 0.28
C ALA A 248 -21.48 24.84 0.09
N MET A 249 -21.00 23.66 0.49
CA MET A 249 -19.61 23.24 0.32
C MET A 249 -19.52 21.79 -0.13
N ILE A 250 -18.57 21.50 -1.02
CA ILE A 250 -18.18 20.13 -1.38
C ILE A 250 -16.69 19.90 -1.08
N GLY A 251 -16.37 18.77 -0.46
CA GLY A 251 -15.00 18.46 -0.06
C GLY A 251 -14.62 16.99 -0.23
N MET A 252 -13.35 16.75 -0.51
CA MET A 252 -12.79 15.41 -0.48
C MET A 252 -12.64 14.93 0.98
N PRO A 253 -12.89 13.64 1.28
CA PRO A 253 -12.62 13.07 2.59
C PRO A 253 -11.14 13.25 2.99
N PRO A 254 -10.84 13.58 4.26
CA PRO A 254 -9.46 13.75 4.72
C PRO A 254 -8.62 12.48 4.49
N SER A 255 -7.34 12.69 4.18
CA SER A 255 -6.33 11.62 4.12
C SER A 255 -5.88 11.22 5.52
N GLU A 256 -5.61 9.93 5.72
CA GLU A 256 -4.99 9.39 6.94
C GLU A 256 -3.53 9.09 6.65
N THR A 257 -2.65 9.42 7.59
CA THR A 257 -1.20 9.15 7.47
C THR A 257 -0.90 7.67 7.69
N ARG A 258 0.22 7.19 7.14
CA ARG A 258 0.70 5.81 7.35
C ARG A 258 0.80 5.46 8.84
N ALA A 259 1.30 6.38 9.67
CA ALA A 259 1.48 6.15 11.10
C ALA A 259 0.14 5.93 11.83
N GLU A 260 -0.88 6.74 11.51
CA GLU A 260 -2.23 6.62 12.07
C GLU A 260 -2.90 5.29 11.64
N THR A 261 -2.82 4.94 10.35
CA THR A 261 -3.34 3.66 9.84
C THR A 261 -2.69 2.48 10.56
N ILE A 262 -1.36 2.45 10.66
CA ILE A 262 -0.63 1.36 11.34
C ILE A 262 -0.97 1.30 12.82
N SER A 263 -1.11 2.43 13.51
CA SER A 263 -1.50 2.46 14.92
C SER A 263 -2.90 1.89 15.17
N THR A 264 -3.78 1.96 14.18
CA THR A 264 -5.15 1.43 14.26
C THR A 264 -5.19 -0.07 14.01
N PHE A 265 -4.59 -0.53 12.90
CA PHE A 265 -4.68 -1.93 12.48
C PHE A 265 -3.59 -2.83 13.08
N GLY A 266 -2.57 -2.23 13.69
CA GLY A 266 -1.38 -2.92 14.20
C GLY A 266 -0.44 -3.38 13.08
N TYR A 267 0.77 -3.79 13.45
CA TYR A 267 1.80 -4.28 12.50
C TYR A 267 1.50 -5.68 11.93
N ASN A 268 0.41 -6.32 12.39
CA ASN A 268 0.12 -7.72 12.11
C ASN A 268 -0.66 -7.92 10.81
N ALA A 269 -1.26 -6.86 10.25
CA ALA A 269 -1.99 -6.90 8.99
C ALA A 269 -1.04 -6.61 7.83
N ASP A 270 -0.67 -7.63 7.06
CA ASP A 270 0.02 -7.41 5.78
C ASP A 270 -1.00 -6.88 4.75
N MET A 271 -1.14 -5.56 4.73
CA MET A 271 -2.02 -4.86 3.77
C MET A 271 -1.34 -4.63 2.42
N PHE A 272 -0.01 -4.75 2.37
CA PHE A 272 0.79 -4.47 1.18
C PHE A 272 0.92 -5.72 0.29
N GLY A 273 0.93 -6.92 0.88
CA GLY A 273 1.05 -8.20 0.19
C GLY A 273 2.50 -8.59 -0.12
N ALA A 274 3.47 -7.91 0.49
CA ALA A 274 4.89 -8.27 0.38
C ALA A 274 5.20 -9.42 1.35
N PRO A 275 6.16 -10.30 1.01
CA PRO A 275 6.70 -11.25 1.97
C PRO A 275 7.11 -10.52 3.25
N ARG A 276 6.77 -11.08 4.41
CA ARG A 276 7.29 -10.54 5.67
C ARG A 276 8.80 -10.72 5.67
N GLU A 277 9.53 -9.61 5.62
CA GLU A 277 10.97 -9.64 5.78
C GLU A 277 11.33 -10.12 7.20
N ALA A 278 12.37 -10.95 7.30
CA ALA A 278 12.89 -11.43 8.58
C ALA A 278 13.63 -10.34 9.36
N SER A 279 14.07 -9.30 8.65
CA SER A 279 14.82 -8.15 9.17
C SER A 279 13.88 -7.15 9.85
N SER A 280 14.36 -6.50 10.90
CA SER A 280 13.61 -5.40 11.54
C SER A 280 13.40 -4.25 10.56
N LEU A 281 12.26 -3.55 10.66
CA LEU A 281 11.99 -2.34 9.87
C LEU A 281 13.08 -1.27 10.05
N THR A 282 13.73 -1.22 11.21
CA THR A 282 14.87 -0.33 11.49
C THR A 282 16.09 -0.71 10.67
N ALA A 283 16.41 -2.01 10.60
CA ALA A 283 17.51 -2.52 9.80
C ALA A 283 17.29 -2.28 8.29
N VAL A 284 16.08 -2.48 7.78
CA VAL A 284 15.75 -2.20 6.37
C VAL A 284 15.87 -0.70 6.07
N ALA A 285 15.45 0.17 6.99
CA ALA A 285 15.58 1.61 6.85
C ALA A 285 17.04 2.08 6.89
N GLU A 286 17.90 1.43 7.68
CA GLU A 286 19.34 1.67 7.69
C GLU A 286 19.97 1.25 6.36
N ILE A 287 19.63 0.05 5.87
CA ILE A 287 20.06 -0.44 4.56
C ILE A 287 19.64 0.52 3.43
N GLU A 288 18.39 1.01 3.45
CA GLU A 288 17.91 2.00 2.47
C GLU A 288 18.68 3.32 2.56
N LYS A 289 18.99 3.78 3.78
CA LYS A 289 19.73 5.03 4.01
C LYS A 289 21.17 4.94 3.52
N ASP A 290 21.80 3.78 3.69
CA ASP A 290 23.18 3.54 3.27
C ASP A 290 23.28 3.28 1.75
N ALA A 291 22.18 2.93 1.10
CA ALA A 291 22.07 2.70 -0.34
C ALA A 291 22.02 3.98 -1.19
N VAL A 292 23.01 4.87 -1.02
CA VAL A 292 23.07 6.20 -1.68
C VAL A 292 23.22 6.11 -3.21
N ASN A 293 23.78 5.01 -3.73
CA ASN A 293 24.04 4.79 -5.15
C ASN A 293 23.02 3.88 -5.84
N VAL A 294 21.82 3.74 -5.27
CA VAL A 294 20.73 2.93 -5.85
C VAL A 294 19.72 3.83 -6.55
N SER A 295 19.30 3.44 -7.76
CA SER A 295 18.30 4.17 -8.54
C SER A 295 17.34 3.24 -9.28
N PHE A 296 16.16 3.78 -9.60
CA PHE A 296 15.16 3.14 -10.44
C PHE A 296 14.95 3.94 -11.72
N ALA A 297 14.97 3.28 -12.87
CA ALA A 297 14.69 3.90 -14.16
C ALA A 297 13.27 3.53 -14.60
N ILE A 298 12.37 4.51 -14.68
CA ILE A 298 10.94 4.29 -14.96
C ILE A 298 10.57 4.88 -16.32
N PHE A 299 9.94 4.06 -17.16
CA PHE A 299 9.50 4.43 -18.50
C PHE A 299 8.03 4.08 -18.67
N SER A 300 7.29 4.90 -19.40
CA SER A 300 5.89 4.67 -19.75
C SER A 300 5.69 4.80 -21.24
N ASP A 301 4.74 4.04 -21.79
CA ASP A 301 4.42 4.01 -23.22
C ASP A 301 5.65 3.73 -24.09
N VAL A 302 6.33 2.63 -23.78
CA VAL A 302 7.55 2.21 -24.48
C VAL A 302 7.20 1.43 -25.74
N TRP A 303 6.83 2.16 -26.80
CA TRP A 303 6.47 1.60 -28.10
C TRP A 303 7.67 0.96 -28.80
N LEU A 304 7.77 -0.36 -28.69
CA LEU A 304 8.90 -1.15 -29.22
C LEU A 304 8.87 -1.28 -30.75
N ASP A 305 7.76 -0.93 -31.38
CA ASP A 305 7.59 -0.90 -32.83
C ASP A 305 8.15 0.39 -33.47
N ASP A 306 8.36 1.45 -32.70
CA ASP A 306 9.03 2.66 -33.19
C ASP A 306 10.56 2.53 -33.07
N SER A 307 11.23 2.50 -34.23
CA SER A 307 12.70 2.53 -34.34
C SER A 307 13.36 3.67 -33.54
N LYS A 308 12.70 4.81 -33.38
CA LYS A 308 13.21 5.95 -32.60
C LYS A 308 13.25 5.63 -31.12
N VAL A 309 12.23 4.94 -30.59
CA VAL A 309 12.18 4.53 -29.18
C VAL A 309 13.32 3.57 -28.89
N LEU A 310 13.53 2.56 -29.74
CA LEU A 310 14.65 1.62 -29.60
C LEU A 310 16.01 2.32 -29.67
N ALA A 311 16.19 3.29 -30.58
CA ALA A 311 17.41 4.07 -30.66
C ALA A 311 17.66 4.91 -29.38
N LYS A 312 16.61 5.47 -28.79
CA LYS A 312 16.71 6.22 -27.53
C LYS A 312 16.99 5.32 -26.33
N LEU A 313 16.36 4.15 -26.26
CA LEU A 313 16.66 3.14 -25.24
C LEU A 313 18.12 2.69 -25.29
N ARG A 314 18.65 2.48 -26.50
CA ARG A 314 20.08 2.19 -26.69
C ARG A 314 20.97 3.28 -26.11
N ILE A 315 20.69 4.54 -26.43
CA ILE A 315 21.46 5.67 -25.87
C ILE A 315 21.40 5.68 -24.34
N ILE A 316 20.22 5.42 -23.76
CA ILE A 316 20.06 5.33 -22.30
C ILE A 316 20.93 4.20 -21.72
N PHE A 317 20.90 3.01 -22.32
CA PHE A 317 21.74 1.90 -21.89
C PHE A 317 23.24 2.18 -22.06
N GLU A 318 23.65 2.87 -23.13
CA GLU A 318 25.04 3.31 -23.32
C GLU A 318 25.49 4.27 -22.21
N GLN A 319 24.63 5.21 -21.81
CA GLN A 319 24.94 6.13 -20.71
C GLN A 319 25.07 5.40 -19.37
N TYR A 320 24.15 4.48 -19.05
CA TYR A 320 24.24 3.69 -17.81
C TYR A 320 25.38 2.66 -17.81
N SER A 321 25.83 2.23 -18.98
CA SER A 321 26.98 1.33 -19.12
C SER A 321 28.33 2.07 -19.07
N SER A 322 28.34 3.40 -19.06
CA SER A 322 29.57 4.19 -18.95
C SER A 322 30.14 4.12 -17.53
N GLU A 323 31.48 4.10 -17.40
CA GLU A 323 32.18 3.94 -16.10
C GLU A 323 31.88 5.06 -15.08
N SER A 324 31.34 6.20 -15.54
CA SER A 324 30.97 7.33 -14.69
C SER A 324 29.56 7.26 -14.12
N SER A 325 28.75 6.26 -14.51
CA SER A 325 27.35 6.15 -14.08
C SER A 325 27.12 4.90 -13.24
N TYR A 326 26.27 5.03 -12.22
CA TYR A 326 25.74 3.88 -11.49
C TYR A 326 24.68 3.17 -12.33
N ILE A 327 24.70 1.84 -12.32
CA ILE A 327 23.71 1.01 -12.98
C ILE A 327 22.44 0.95 -12.10
N PRO A 328 21.24 1.27 -12.63
CA PRO A 328 20.01 1.22 -11.87
C PRO A 328 19.73 -0.18 -11.32
N LEU A 329 19.17 -0.26 -10.13
CA LEU A 329 18.75 -1.51 -9.50
C LEU A 329 17.62 -2.17 -10.30
N ALA A 330 16.68 -1.37 -10.81
CA ALA A 330 15.65 -1.87 -11.72
C ALA A 330 15.27 -0.87 -12.82
N PHE A 331 14.95 -1.43 -13.99
CA PHE A 331 14.31 -0.76 -15.10
C PHE A 331 12.83 -1.16 -15.12
N ILE A 332 11.94 -0.19 -14.90
CA ILE A 332 10.49 -0.38 -14.86
C ILE A 332 9.89 0.12 -16.16
N PHE A 333 9.41 -0.81 -16.98
CA PHE A 333 8.75 -0.53 -18.24
C PHE A 333 7.23 -0.67 -18.06
N LEU A 334 6.55 0.46 -18.08
CA LEU A 334 5.09 0.54 -18.10
C LEU A 334 4.64 0.58 -19.56
N GLY A 335 3.69 -0.29 -19.90
CA GLY A 335 3.06 -0.30 -21.21
C GLY A 335 2.36 1.03 -21.52
N ASN A 336 2.00 1.28 -22.77
CA ASN A 336 1.88 0.28 -23.84
C ASN A 336 3.21 -0.08 -24.54
N PHE A 337 3.37 -1.33 -24.97
CA PHE A 337 4.58 -1.81 -25.66
C PHE A 337 4.50 -1.74 -27.20
N SER A 338 3.34 -1.42 -27.74
CA SER A 338 3.06 -1.23 -29.15
C SER A 338 2.30 0.08 -29.33
N SER A 339 2.61 0.85 -30.38
CA SER A 339 1.89 2.08 -30.71
C SER A 339 0.44 1.83 -31.12
N ASN A 340 0.17 0.66 -31.72
CA ASN A 340 -1.16 0.23 -32.14
C ASN A 340 -1.76 -0.74 -31.12
N PRO A 341 -3.08 -0.65 -30.84
CA PRO A 341 -3.74 -1.60 -29.95
C PRO A 341 -3.66 -3.03 -30.45
N TYR A 342 -3.40 -3.96 -29.53
CA TYR A 342 -3.32 -5.38 -29.87
C TYR A 342 -4.68 -5.92 -30.31
N ILE A 343 -4.75 -6.46 -31.53
CA ILE A 343 -5.93 -7.17 -32.03
C ILE A 343 -5.65 -8.67 -31.99
N TYR A 344 -6.64 -9.45 -31.58
CA TYR A 344 -6.54 -10.91 -31.48
C TYR A 344 -6.55 -11.57 -32.87
N ASN A 345 -5.43 -11.53 -33.57
CA ASN A 345 -5.20 -12.23 -34.82
C ASN A 345 -3.78 -12.83 -34.87
N SER A 346 -3.52 -13.70 -35.85
CA SER A 346 -2.22 -14.38 -35.97
C SER A 346 -1.08 -13.42 -36.32
N ALA A 347 -1.34 -12.35 -37.08
CA ALA A 347 -0.31 -11.41 -37.52
C ALA A 347 0.20 -10.55 -36.34
N ASP A 348 -0.70 -10.00 -35.54
CA ASP A 348 -0.37 -9.20 -34.36
C ASP A 348 0.25 -10.06 -33.25
N PHE A 349 -0.17 -11.32 -33.13
CA PHE A 349 0.49 -12.26 -32.24
C PHE A 349 1.99 -12.42 -32.58
N LEU A 350 2.31 -12.58 -33.87
CA LEU A 350 3.68 -12.69 -34.36
C LEU A 350 4.43 -11.36 -34.18
N ALA A 351 3.82 -10.24 -34.58
CA ALA A 351 4.43 -8.92 -34.48
C ALA A 351 4.76 -8.56 -33.03
N TYR A 352 3.82 -8.70 -32.10
CA TYR A 352 4.02 -8.40 -30.68
C TYR A 352 5.10 -9.30 -30.05
N LYS A 353 5.16 -10.57 -30.45
CA LYS A 353 6.23 -11.48 -30.04
C LYS A 353 7.59 -11.04 -30.56
N ASP A 354 7.66 -10.54 -31.79
CA ASP A 354 8.89 -10.01 -32.37
C ASP A 354 9.36 -8.72 -31.67
N LEU A 355 8.46 -7.88 -31.15
CA LEU A 355 8.82 -6.69 -30.36
C LEU A 355 9.65 -7.06 -29.11
N PHE A 356 9.17 -8.01 -28.30
CA PHE A 356 9.91 -8.47 -27.12
C PHE A 356 11.21 -9.19 -27.47
N LYS A 357 11.29 -9.80 -28.66
CA LYS A 357 12.53 -10.36 -29.18
C LYS A 357 13.55 -9.28 -29.51
N ILE A 358 13.14 -8.18 -30.15
CA ILE A 358 14.02 -7.05 -30.46
C ILE A 358 14.52 -6.41 -29.17
N LEU A 359 13.64 -6.18 -28.20
CA LEU A 359 14.02 -5.64 -26.89
C LEU A 359 14.99 -6.57 -26.15
N ALA A 360 14.75 -7.88 -26.17
CA ALA A 360 15.65 -8.86 -25.55
C ALA A 360 17.03 -8.86 -26.20
N ASP A 361 17.08 -8.72 -27.53
CA ASP A 361 18.34 -8.62 -28.27
C ASP A 361 19.08 -7.33 -27.87
N LEU A 362 18.39 -6.19 -27.78
CA LEU A 362 18.96 -4.90 -27.35
C LEU A 362 19.52 -4.96 -25.91
N ILE A 363 18.78 -5.48 -24.94
CA ILE A 363 19.26 -5.59 -23.54
C ILE A 363 20.49 -6.51 -23.46
N HIS A 364 20.51 -7.58 -24.25
CA HIS A 364 21.61 -8.54 -24.25
C HIS A 364 22.93 -7.94 -24.77
N GLU A 365 22.89 -6.87 -25.57
CA GLU A 365 24.09 -6.14 -26.00
C GLU A 365 24.80 -5.41 -24.85
N PHE A 366 24.11 -5.18 -23.72
CA PHE A 366 24.64 -4.51 -22.53
C PHE A 366 24.75 -5.49 -21.34
N PRO A 367 25.78 -6.34 -21.29
CA PRO A 367 25.87 -7.44 -20.32
C PRO A 367 26.00 -6.98 -18.87
N ALA A 368 26.57 -5.80 -18.60
CA ALA A 368 26.67 -5.25 -17.25
C ALA A 368 25.27 -4.96 -16.66
N ILE A 369 24.44 -4.24 -17.42
CA ILE A 369 23.05 -3.93 -17.07
C ILE A 369 22.22 -5.21 -16.95
N ASN A 370 22.35 -6.14 -17.90
CA ASN A 370 21.58 -7.39 -17.90
C ASN A 370 21.86 -8.26 -16.65
N ARG A 371 23.06 -8.17 -16.06
CA ARG A 371 23.42 -8.92 -14.84
C ARG A 371 23.00 -8.20 -13.56
N GLN A 372 23.17 -6.89 -13.49
CA GLN A 372 23.01 -6.11 -12.26
C GLN A 372 21.62 -5.49 -12.08
N SER A 373 20.81 -5.38 -13.13
CA SER A 373 19.49 -4.77 -13.04
C SER A 373 18.36 -5.78 -13.13
N GLN A 374 17.26 -5.49 -12.44
CA GLN A 374 15.98 -6.17 -12.63
C GLN A 374 15.15 -5.46 -13.71
N PHE A 375 14.49 -6.21 -14.58
CA PHE A 375 13.65 -5.64 -15.64
C PHE A 375 12.19 -5.93 -15.33
N ILE A 376 11.42 -4.92 -14.96
CA ILE A 376 10.03 -5.07 -14.52
C ILE A 376 9.11 -4.56 -15.63
N PHE A 377 8.21 -5.41 -16.10
CA PHE A 377 7.26 -5.11 -17.17
C PHE A 377 5.83 -5.10 -16.64
N VAL A 378 5.17 -3.95 -16.76
CA VAL A 378 3.77 -3.73 -16.36
C VAL A 378 2.93 -3.52 -17.63
N PRO A 379 1.87 -4.31 -17.87
CA PRO A 379 1.06 -4.20 -19.09
C PRO A 379 0.24 -2.91 -19.11
N GLY A 380 0.18 -2.27 -20.27
CA GLY A 380 -0.62 -1.09 -20.54
C GLY A 380 -2.06 -1.39 -20.96
N PRO A 381 -2.86 -0.34 -21.23
CA PRO A 381 -4.25 -0.47 -21.66
C PRO A 381 -4.49 -1.21 -22.98
N THR A 382 -3.53 -1.16 -23.90
CA THR A 382 -3.67 -1.66 -25.27
C THR A 382 -2.80 -2.89 -25.57
N ASP A 383 -2.07 -3.36 -24.56
CA ASP A 383 -1.28 -4.59 -24.61
C ASP A 383 -2.19 -5.84 -24.59
N PRO A 384 -1.65 -7.07 -24.78
CA PRO A 384 -2.41 -8.32 -24.91
C PRO A 384 -3.22 -8.74 -23.68
N TRP A 385 -4.29 -8.01 -23.40
CA TRP A 385 -5.43 -8.29 -22.54
C TRP A 385 -6.47 -7.24 -22.95
N GLY A 386 -7.18 -7.49 -24.05
CA GLY A 386 -8.01 -6.55 -24.79
C GLY A 386 -9.34 -6.20 -24.10
N GLY A 387 -9.29 -5.87 -22.82
CA GLY A 387 -10.40 -5.34 -22.05
C GLY A 387 -10.02 -4.04 -21.36
N SER A 388 -10.99 -3.16 -21.15
CA SER A 388 -10.85 -1.96 -20.30
C SER A 388 -10.95 -2.28 -18.80
N THR A 389 -10.83 -3.56 -18.43
CA THR A 389 -11.01 -4.03 -17.05
C THR A 389 -9.73 -3.89 -16.24
N ILE A 390 -9.88 -3.57 -14.95
CA ILE A 390 -8.80 -3.55 -13.97
C ILE A 390 -9.15 -4.46 -12.79
N PRO A 391 -8.17 -5.08 -12.12
CA PRO A 391 -6.74 -5.14 -12.48
C PRO A 391 -6.49 -5.99 -13.75
N ARG A 392 -5.35 -5.77 -14.41
CA ARG A 392 -4.91 -6.47 -15.62
C ARG A 392 -3.83 -7.49 -15.29
N ALA A 393 -3.97 -8.70 -15.81
CA ALA A 393 -2.99 -9.77 -15.62
C ALA A 393 -1.67 -9.46 -16.34
N PRO A 394 -0.54 -10.07 -15.93
CA PRO A 394 0.74 -9.95 -16.64
C PRO A 394 0.64 -10.44 -18.09
N ILE A 395 1.52 -9.93 -18.96
CA ILE A 395 1.59 -10.37 -20.36
C ILE A 395 1.73 -11.91 -20.44
N PRO A 396 0.97 -12.61 -21.31
CA PRO A 396 1.03 -14.06 -21.40
C PRO A 396 2.43 -14.60 -21.71
N GLU A 397 2.81 -15.70 -21.06
CA GLU A 397 4.12 -16.35 -21.23
C GLU A 397 4.45 -16.76 -22.68
N THR A 398 3.43 -16.93 -23.51
CA THR A 398 3.57 -17.26 -24.95
C THR A 398 4.35 -16.20 -25.73
N PHE A 399 4.32 -14.93 -25.30
CA PHE A 399 5.08 -13.83 -25.89
C PHE A 399 6.50 -13.71 -25.33
N LEU A 400 6.77 -14.31 -24.17
CA LEU A 400 7.92 -13.94 -23.32
C LEU A 400 9.08 -14.93 -23.37
N ALA A 401 8.93 -16.05 -24.07
CA ALA A 401 9.92 -17.12 -24.09
C ALA A 401 11.35 -16.65 -24.43
N ARG A 402 11.51 -15.74 -25.40
CA ARG A 402 12.82 -15.26 -25.85
C ARG A 402 13.44 -14.24 -24.88
N ILE A 403 12.66 -13.32 -24.35
CA ILE A 403 13.17 -12.31 -23.40
C ILE A 403 13.59 -12.97 -22.09
N ARG A 404 12.83 -13.94 -21.58
CA ARG A 404 13.24 -14.70 -20.39
C ARG A 404 14.53 -15.50 -20.59
N ALA A 405 14.76 -16.01 -21.81
CA ALA A 405 15.98 -16.75 -22.11
C ALA A 405 17.23 -15.85 -22.16
N LYS A 406 17.10 -14.60 -22.63
CA LYS A 406 18.22 -13.65 -22.76
C LYS A 406 18.42 -12.72 -21.56
N VAL A 407 17.34 -12.45 -20.84
CA VAL A 407 17.25 -11.52 -19.71
C VAL A 407 16.67 -12.31 -18.52
N PRO A 408 17.53 -12.99 -17.72
CA PRO A 408 17.06 -13.85 -16.64
C PRO A 408 16.33 -13.08 -15.55
N ASN A 409 16.69 -11.81 -15.34
CA ASN A 409 16.09 -10.92 -14.33
C ASN A 409 14.82 -10.20 -14.82
N ALA A 410 14.20 -10.68 -15.92
CA ALA A 410 12.95 -10.12 -16.45
C ALA A 410 11.72 -10.62 -15.68
N LEU A 411 11.02 -9.70 -15.04
CA LEU A 411 9.79 -9.92 -14.30
C LEU A 411 8.60 -9.27 -15.00
N PHE A 412 7.52 -10.01 -15.14
CA PHE A 412 6.25 -9.54 -15.71
C PHE A 412 5.18 -9.57 -14.63
N THR A 413 4.54 -8.43 -14.37
CA THR A 413 3.58 -8.25 -13.28
C THR A 413 2.25 -7.68 -13.77
N SER A 414 1.28 -7.51 -12.87
CA SER A 414 -0.05 -6.99 -13.16
C SER A 414 -0.07 -5.47 -13.31
N ASN A 415 -1.16 -4.92 -13.83
CA ASN A 415 -1.44 -3.48 -13.75
C ASN A 415 -2.79 -3.24 -13.03
N PRO A 416 -2.80 -2.59 -11.85
CA PRO A 416 -1.64 -2.09 -11.11
C PRO A 416 -0.75 -3.21 -10.54
N THR A 417 0.44 -2.83 -10.08
CA THR A 417 1.38 -3.66 -9.30
C THR A 417 1.80 -2.88 -8.06
N ARG A 418 2.33 -3.58 -7.08
CA ARG A 418 3.04 -2.96 -5.94
C ARG A 418 4.52 -3.31 -5.99
#